data_AF-A0A2M7EGC1-F1
#
_entry.id   AF-A0A2M7EGC1-F1
#
_cell.length_a   1.000
_cell.length_b   1.000
_cell.length_c   1.000
_cell.angle_alpha   90.00
_cell.angle_beta   90.00
_cell.angle_gamma   90.00
#
_symmetry.space_group_name_H-M   'P 1'
#
loop_
_entity.id
_entity.type
_entity.pdbx_description
1 polymer ?
#
loop_
_entity_poly.entity_id
_entity_poly.type
_entity_poly.pdbx_seq_one_letter_code
_entity_poly.pdbx_strand_id
1 'polypeptide(L)'
;MSKTYVGVTTSHLLQPVIAKYLVVVVDRGMTSEVNYFNSLKEAKRAFGEIAHDHGYKPSEINASDKYDVSIWKWTEDRYEKVFGD
;
A
#
# COMPACT_ATOMS: atom_id res chain seq x y z
N MET A 1 36.13 0.92 -14.09
CA MET A 1 35.21 -0.18 -14.42
C MET A 1 34.27 -0.36 -13.25
N SER A 2 33.01 0.02 -13.41
CA SER A 2 31.99 -0.04 -12.35
C SER A 2 31.41 -1.45 -12.28
N LYS A 3 31.37 -2.05 -11.08
CA LYS A 3 30.52 -3.22 -10.80
C LYS A 3 29.31 -2.71 -10.04
N THR A 4 28.21 -2.57 -10.75
CA THR A 4 26.90 -2.26 -10.17
C THR A 4 26.39 -3.50 -9.43
N TYR A 5 26.33 -3.42 -8.10
CA TYR A 5 25.54 -4.34 -7.30
C TYR A 5 24.19 -3.65 -7.08
N VAL A 6 23.15 -4.10 -7.79
CA VAL A 6 21.77 -3.81 -7.38
C VAL A 6 21.49 -4.72 -6.19
N GLY A 7 22.01 -4.32 -5.04
CA GLY A 7 21.63 -4.90 -3.76
C GLY A 7 20.24 -4.38 -3.43
N VAL A 8 19.22 -5.20 -3.70
CA VAL A 8 17.97 -5.07 -2.96
C VAL A 8 18.33 -5.38 -1.51
N THR A 9 18.63 -4.33 -0.74
CA THR A 9 18.71 -4.43 0.71
C THR A 9 17.29 -4.76 1.18
N THR A 10 17.01 -6.06 1.26
CA THR A 10 16.01 -6.61 2.15
C THR A 10 16.45 -6.27 3.56
N SER A 11 16.21 -5.03 3.97
CA SER A 11 16.34 -4.60 5.35
C SER A 11 15.46 -5.53 6.17
N HIS A 12 16.12 -6.33 6.99
CA HIS A 12 15.57 -7.11 8.08
C HIS A 12 14.78 -6.19 9.02
N LEU A 13 13.58 -5.78 8.63
CA LEU A 13 12.62 -5.08 9.48
C LEU A 13 11.64 -6.12 10.00
N LEU A 14 12.02 -6.72 11.14
CA LEU A 14 11.15 -7.14 12.23
C LEU A 14 9.75 -7.68 11.80
N GLN A 15 9.64 -9.00 11.68
CA GLN A 15 8.36 -9.66 11.94
C GLN A 15 7.85 -9.27 13.35
N PRO A 16 6.54 -9.14 13.59
CA PRO A 16 5.77 -7.93 13.37
C PRO A 16 5.11 -7.46 14.67
N VAL A 17 5.32 -6.21 15.09
CA VAL A 17 4.49 -5.60 16.13
C VAL A 17 3.54 -4.58 15.50
N ILE A 18 2.50 -5.17 14.88
CA ILE A 18 1.13 -4.64 14.76
C ILE A 18 0.95 -3.36 13.93
N ALA A 19 1.42 -3.34 12.67
CA ALA A 19 0.76 -2.45 11.71
C ALA A 19 -0.72 -2.85 11.65
N LYS A 20 -1.61 -2.02 12.20
CA LYS A 20 -3.04 -2.32 12.24
C LYS A 20 -3.68 -2.15 10.86
N TYR A 21 -3.05 -1.36 9.99
CA TYR A 21 -3.56 -1.04 8.68
C TYR A 21 -2.48 -1.11 7.61
N LEU A 22 -2.85 -1.51 6.41
CA LEU A 22 -2.03 -1.43 5.20
C LEU A 22 -2.72 -0.54 4.18
N VAL A 23 -1.94 0.14 3.35
CA VAL A 23 -2.40 0.63 2.05
C VAL A 23 -1.66 -0.16 0.98
N VAL A 24 -2.41 -0.86 0.14
CA VAL A 24 -1.87 -1.71 -0.94
C VAL A 24 -2.20 -1.05 -2.26
N VAL A 25 -1.17 -0.88 -3.11
CA VAL A 25 -1.29 -0.37 -4.47
C VAL A 25 -1.04 -1.52 -5.45
N VAL A 26 -1.97 -1.70 -6.37
CA VAL A 26 -1.91 -2.68 -7.45
C VAL A 26 -1.86 -1.92 -8.76
N ASP A 27 -0.85 -2.21 -9.60
CA ASP A 27 -0.73 -1.70 -10.97
C ASP A 27 -0.97 -2.89 -11.91
N ARG A 28 -2.02 -2.81 -12.74
CA ARG A 28 -2.36 -3.86 -13.73
C ARG A 28 -2.41 -5.29 -13.15
N GLY A 29 -3.03 -5.44 -11.98
CA GLY A 29 -3.19 -6.73 -11.30
C GLY A 29 -1.95 -7.22 -10.54
N MET A 30 -0.86 -6.45 -10.51
CA MET A 30 0.33 -6.76 -9.71
C MET A 30 0.49 -5.79 -8.54
N THR A 31 0.73 -6.31 -7.34
CA THR A 31 1.08 -5.48 -6.19
C THR A 31 2.38 -4.74 -6.46
N SER A 32 2.30 -3.41 -6.51
CA SER A 32 3.43 -2.52 -6.77
C SER A 32 3.98 -1.94 -5.46
N GLU A 33 3.10 -1.65 -4.49
CA GLU A 33 3.49 -1.02 -3.23
C GLU A 33 2.62 -1.51 -2.05
N VAL A 34 3.23 -1.64 -0.88
CA VAL A 34 2.55 -1.93 0.39
C VAL A 34 3.08 -1.00 1.47
N ASN A 35 2.21 -0.13 1.98
CA ASN A 35 2.51 0.82 3.04
C ASN A 35 1.88 0.38 4.36
N TYR A 36 2.63 0.46 5.46
CA TYR A 36 2.22 -0.03 6.78
C TYR A 36 1.89 1.13 7.72
N PHE A 37 0.76 1.05 8.42
CA PHE A 37 0.28 2.10 9.32
C PHE A 37 -0.25 1.54 10.64
N ASN A 38 -0.07 2.32 11.71
CA ASN A 38 -0.58 1.97 13.04
C ASN A 38 -2.01 2.49 13.28
N SER A 39 -2.47 3.45 12.46
CA SER A 39 -3.81 4.05 12.59
C SER A 39 -4.56 4.15 11.26
N LEU A 40 -5.90 4.03 11.33
CA LEU A 40 -6.75 4.20 10.14
C LEU A 40 -6.67 5.62 9.56
N LYS A 41 -6.44 6.62 10.41
CA LYS A 41 -6.34 8.03 10.00
C LYS A 41 -5.14 8.23 9.07
N GLU A 42 -3.98 7.70 9.44
CA GLU A 42 -2.77 7.77 8.61
C GLU A 42 -2.95 6.99 7.31
N ALA A 43 -3.50 5.77 7.38
CA ALA A 43 -3.79 4.98 6.19
C ALA A 43 -4.73 5.70 5.21
N LYS A 44 -5.79 6.37 5.71
CA LYS A 44 -6.70 7.18 4.88
C LYS A 44 -6.02 8.41 4.28
N ARG A 45 -5.11 9.04 5.03
CA ARG A 45 -4.34 10.17 4.52
C ARG A 45 -3.43 9.72 3.36
N ALA A 46 -2.66 8.66 3.58
CA ALA A 46 -1.79 8.09 2.56
C ALA A 46 -2.56 7.61 1.33
N PHE A 47 -3.74 6.98 1.50
CA PHE A 47 -4.62 6.63 0.40
C PHE A 47 -4.96 7.85 -0.47
N GLY A 48 -5.30 8.97 0.15
CA GLY A 48 -5.63 10.21 -0.58
C GLY A 48 -4.42 10.84 -1.26
N GLU A 49 -3.25 10.82 -0.61
CA GLU A 49 -1.98 11.29 -1.18
C GLU A 49 -1.59 10.46 -2.41
N ILE A 50 -1.63 9.12 -2.31
CA ILE A 50 -1.39 8.20 -3.44
C ILE A 50 -2.38 8.47 -4.57
N ALA A 51 -3.67 8.62 -4.26
CA ALA A 51 -4.67 8.93 -5.28
C ALA A 51 -4.35 10.21 -6.05
N HIS A 52 -4.01 11.27 -5.32
CA HIS A 52 -3.62 12.54 -5.90
C HIS A 52 -2.36 12.43 -6.77
N ASP A 53 -1.33 11.71 -6.31
CA ASP A 53 -0.06 11.54 -7.04
C ASP A 53 -0.24 10.78 -8.36
N HIS A 54 -1.23 9.91 -8.44
CA HIS A 54 -1.64 9.24 -9.68
C HIS A 54 -2.62 10.04 -10.55
N GLY A 55 -2.99 11.26 -10.12
CA GLY A 55 -3.88 12.15 -10.87
C GLY A 55 -5.37 11.85 -10.71
N TYR A 56 -5.75 11.10 -9.67
CA TYR A 56 -7.13 10.73 -9.37
C TYR A 56 -7.62 11.40 -8.09
N LYS A 57 -8.94 11.63 -8.00
CA LYS A 57 -9.56 11.81 -6.69
C LYS A 57 -9.60 10.47 -5.97
N PRO A 58 -9.65 10.45 -4.62
CA PRO A 58 -9.82 9.22 -3.85
C PRO A 58 -11.02 8.36 -4.27
N SER A 59 -12.09 8.98 -4.79
CA SER A 59 -13.28 8.28 -5.30
C SER A 59 -13.12 7.69 -6.71
N GLU A 60 -12.04 8.03 -7.41
CA GLU A 60 -11.82 7.69 -8.82
C GLU A 60 -10.70 6.65 -9.00
N ILE A 61 -9.80 6.47 -8.01
CA ILE A 61 -8.58 5.68 -8.19
C ILE A 61 -8.85 4.23 -8.62
N ASN A 62 -9.89 3.59 -8.08
CA ASN A 62 -10.26 2.21 -8.45
C ASN A 62 -11.36 2.10 -9.51
N ALA A 63 -11.79 3.22 -10.09
CA ALA A 63 -12.71 3.20 -11.23
C ALA A 63 -11.95 2.99 -12.56
N SER A 64 -10.62 3.07 -12.53
CA SER A 64 -9.75 2.84 -13.68
C SER A 64 -9.28 1.39 -13.73
N ASP A 65 -9.05 0.87 -14.93
CA ASP A 65 -8.41 -0.43 -15.16
C ASP A 65 -6.88 -0.42 -14.94
N LYS A 66 -6.35 0.69 -14.43
CA LYS A 66 -4.92 0.97 -14.37
C LYS A 66 -4.33 0.75 -12.97
N TYR A 67 -4.97 1.32 -11.94
CA TYR A 67 -4.49 1.27 -10.57
C TYR A 67 -5.62 0.93 -9.61
N ASP A 68 -5.37 0.00 -8.69
CA ASP A 68 -6.26 -0.24 -7.55
C ASP A 68 -5.52 0.07 -6.26
N VAL A 69 -6.08 0.95 -5.45
CA VAL A 69 -5.57 1.25 -4.11
C VAL A 69 -6.59 0.78 -3.09
N SER A 70 -6.11 0.15 -2.02
CA SER A 70 -7.01 -0.35 -0.99
C SER A 70 -6.40 -0.28 0.40
N ILE A 71 -7.26 -0.07 1.40
CA ILE A 71 -6.87 -0.10 2.80
C ILE A 71 -7.24 -1.45 3.38
N TRP A 72 -6.31 -2.10 4.06
CA TRP A 72 -6.53 -3.37 4.74
C TRP A 72 -6.30 -3.20 6.24
N LYS A 73 -6.99 -3.98 7.07
CA LYS A 73 -6.86 -3.96 8.54
C LYS A 73 -6.44 -5.34 9.05
N TRP A 74 -5.48 -5.39 9.98
CA TRP A 74 -5.14 -6.63 10.68
C TRP A 74 -6.29 -7.06 11.59
N THR A 75 -6.78 -8.28 11.38
CA THR A 75 -7.66 -9.04 12.28
C THR A 75 -6.83 -10.11 12.98
N GLU A 76 -7.43 -10.87 13.91
CA GLU A 76 -6.69 -11.80 14.78
C GLU A 76 -5.78 -12.78 14.02
N ASP A 77 -6.13 -13.12 12.77
CA ASP A 77 -5.39 -14.09 11.95
C ASP A 77 -4.89 -13.57 10.59
N ARG A 78 -5.39 -12.43 10.07
CA ARG A 78 -5.03 -11.96 8.71
C ARG A 78 -5.39 -10.49 8.46
N TYR A 79 -4.95 -9.95 7.32
CA TYR A 79 -5.44 -8.66 6.83
C TYR A 79 -6.77 -8.82 6.07
N GLU A 80 -7.71 -7.92 6.33
CA GLU A 80 -8.99 -7.83 5.61
C GLU A 80 -9.17 -6.44 5.00
N LYS A 81 -9.62 -6.38 3.75
CA LYS A 81 -9.87 -5.12 3.01
C LYS A 81 -11.02 -4.35 3.69
N VAL A 82 -10.80 -3.07 3.95
CA VAL A 82 -11.79 -2.18 4.59
C VAL A 82 -12.17 -0.98 3.72
N PHE A 83 -11.37 -0.63 2.71
CA PHE A 83 -11.67 0.41 1.73
C PHE A 83 -11.04 0.12 0.36
N GLY A 84 -11.73 0.53 -0.70
CA GLY A 84 -11.31 0.39 -2.10
C GLY A 84 -11.68 -0.99 -2.66
N ASP A 85 -12.49 -1.04 -3.71
CA ASP A 85 -12.78 -2.25 -4.48
C ASP A 85 -11.83 -2.36 -5.66
#